data_AF-A0A328TNJ8-F1
#
_entry.id   AF-A0A328TNJ8-F1
#
_cell.length_a   1.000
_cell.length_b   1.000
_cell.length_c   1.000
_cell.angle_alpha   90.00
_cell.angle_beta   90.00
_cell.angle_gamma   90.00
#
_symmetry.space_group_name_H-M   'P 1'
#
loop_
_entity.id
_entity.type
_entity.pdbx_description
1 polymer ?
#
loop_
_entity_poly.entity_id
_entity_poly.type
_entity_poly.pdbx_seq_one_letter_code
_entity_poly.pdbx_strand_id
1 'polypeptide(L)'
;MSDGWNIALLGATGAVGAALLELLAEHQFPVGELYALASGRGVFWPPAGVQHAAAGHRCGRQRVAGVPLGGSGAKVLQDDGLPIAVSTVQAPVFYGNTQIVQIENLHPVSAEEAREALQQAEDINLTDEDNFPTQVGDASGSAHLSIGCVRNDYGIAELLQFWSVADNVRFSCALMAIKTAEKLVQEYLY
;
A
#
# COMPACT_ATOMS: atom_id res chain seq x y z
N MET A 1 16.38 -13.54 -29.10
CA MET A 1 15.45 -12.60 -28.44
C MET A 1 15.93 -12.54 -27.00
N SER A 2 16.17 -11.35 -26.44
CA SER A 2 16.84 -11.21 -25.13
C SER A 2 16.09 -11.98 -24.04
N ASP A 3 16.83 -12.72 -23.20
CA ASP A 3 16.34 -13.62 -22.15
C ASP A 3 15.66 -12.91 -20.94
N GLY A 4 15.17 -11.67 -21.14
CA GLY A 4 14.52 -10.84 -20.13
C GLY A 4 14.75 -9.34 -20.35
N TRP A 5 14.16 -8.50 -19.48
CA TRP A 5 14.30 -7.05 -19.48
C TRP A 5 15.48 -6.61 -18.63
N ASN A 6 16.31 -5.70 -19.16
CA ASN A 6 17.38 -5.09 -18.39
C ASN A 6 16.77 -4.05 -17.42
N ILE A 7 16.96 -4.25 -16.12
CA ILE A 7 16.35 -3.44 -15.06
C ILE A 7 17.44 -2.73 -14.29
N ALA A 8 17.33 -1.40 -14.15
CA ALA A 8 18.14 -0.64 -13.23
C ALA A 8 17.34 -0.27 -11.98
N LEU A 9 17.76 -0.77 -10.82
CA LEU A 9 17.13 -0.52 -9.54
C LEU A 9 17.93 0.50 -8.73
N LEU A 10 17.40 1.71 -8.62
CA LEU A 10 17.96 2.73 -7.74
C LEU A 10 17.46 2.54 -6.30
N GLY A 11 18.38 2.50 -5.33
CA GLY A 11 18.05 2.27 -3.92
C GLY A 11 17.91 0.80 -3.54
N ALA A 12 18.59 -0.11 -4.25
CA ALA A 12 18.50 -1.56 -4.04
C ALA A 12 18.79 -2.02 -2.59
N THR A 13 19.55 -1.26 -1.81
CA THR A 13 19.86 -1.57 -0.40
C THR A 13 18.82 -1.04 0.60
N GLY A 14 17.84 -0.27 0.16
CA GLY A 14 16.75 0.23 1.02
C GLY A 14 15.65 -0.81 1.21
N ALA A 15 14.76 -0.59 2.18
CA ALA A 15 13.65 -1.51 2.47
C ALA A 15 12.77 -1.81 1.24
N VAL A 16 12.42 -0.77 0.47
CA VAL A 16 11.64 -0.92 -0.78
C VAL A 16 12.44 -1.66 -1.85
N GLY A 17 13.74 -1.36 -1.99
CA GLY A 17 14.60 -2.02 -2.96
C GLY A 17 14.74 -3.52 -2.68
N ALA A 18 14.93 -3.90 -1.41
CA ALA A 18 14.98 -5.29 -1.00
C ALA A 18 13.65 -6.02 -1.28
N ALA A 19 12.52 -5.41 -0.88
CA ALA A 19 11.19 -5.95 -1.15
C ALA A 19 10.90 -6.11 -2.66
N LEU A 20 11.35 -5.16 -3.49
CA LEU A 20 11.19 -5.24 -4.94
C LEU A 20 11.97 -6.41 -5.53
N LEU A 21 13.20 -6.64 -5.06
CA LEU A 21 14.02 -7.76 -5.54
C LEU A 21 13.41 -9.12 -5.16
N GLU A 22 12.88 -9.23 -3.94
CA GLU A 22 12.16 -10.43 -3.49
C GLU A 22 10.91 -10.66 -4.34
N LEU A 23 10.07 -9.64 -4.50
CA LEU A 23 8.82 -9.75 -5.26
C LEU A 23 9.06 -10.00 -6.76
N LEU A 24 10.11 -9.45 -7.37
CA LEU A 24 10.48 -9.75 -8.76
C LEU A 24 10.76 -11.25 -8.93
N ALA A 25 11.42 -11.88 -7.95
CA ALA A 25 11.69 -13.31 -7.98
C ALA A 25 10.42 -14.15 -7.71
N GLU A 26 9.60 -13.75 -6.73
CA GLU A 26 8.32 -14.40 -6.40
C GLU A 26 7.36 -14.40 -7.59
N HIS A 27 7.25 -13.27 -8.30
CA HIS A 27 6.41 -13.11 -9.49
C HIS A 27 7.04 -13.68 -10.77
N GLN A 28 8.26 -14.22 -10.69
CA GLN A 28 9.00 -14.74 -11.86
C GLN A 28 9.09 -13.72 -13.00
N PHE A 29 9.26 -12.43 -12.66
CA PHE A 29 9.31 -11.38 -13.65
C PHE A 29 10.50 -11.62 -14.60
N PRO A 30 10.33 -11.44 -15.92
CA PRO A 30 11.40 -11.73 -16.89
C PRO A 30 12.51 -10.68 -16.80
N VAL A 31 13.50 -10.91 -15.94
CA VAL A 31 14.68 -10.05 -15.74
C VAL A 31 15.86 -10.58 -16.57
N GLY A 32 16.43 -9.71 -17.39
CA GLY A 32 17.69 -9.93 -18.09
C GLY A 32 18.85 -9.51 -17.20
N GLU A 33 19.52 -8.40 -17.52
CA GLU A 33 20.55 -7.83 -16.67
C GLU A 33 19.96 -6.90 -15.58
N LEU A 34 20.32 -7.15 -14.32
CA LEU A 34 19.92 -6.32 -13.19
C LEU A 34 21.06 -5.40 -12.75
N TYR A 35 20.84 -4.09 -12.82
CA TYR A 35 21.74 -3.04 -12.40
C TYR A 35 21.29 -2.48 -11.04
N ALA A 36 21.78 -3.06 -9.96
CA ALA A 36 21.50 -2.58 -8.60
C ALA A 36 22.37 -1.36 -8.25
N LEU A 37 21.75 -0.18 -8.26
CA LEU A 37 22.39 1.09 -7.96
C LEU A 37 22.05 1.51 -6.54
N ALA A 38 23.03 1.53 -5.64
CA ALA A 38 22.84 2.00 -4.27
C ALA A 38 23.67 3.26 -4.02
N SER A 39 23.09 4.25 -3.32
CA SER A 39 23.88 5.36 -2.81
C SER A 39 24.68 4.89 -1.60
N GLY A 40 25.96 5.28 -1.49
CA GLY A 40 26.84 4.95 -0.35
C GLY A 40 26.43 5.56 1.00
N ARG A 41 25.21 6.12 1.09
CA ARG A 41 24.57 6.66 2.32
C ARG A 41 23.38 5.81 2.78
N GLY A 42 23.32 4.54 2.37
CA GLY A 42 22.27 3.61 2.78
C GLY A 42 22.03 3.70 4.28
N VAL A 43 20.78 3.97 4.67
CA VAL A 43 20.34 3.89 6.06
C VAL A 43 20.65 2.47 6.53
N PHE A 44 21.66 2.38 7.39
CA PHE A 44 22.12 1.14 7.99
C PHE A 44 21.01 0.57 8.87
N TRP A 45 20.42 -0.54 8.44
CA TRP A 45 19.69 -1.46 9.30
C TRP A 45 20.71 -2.36 10.01
N PRO A 46 20.82 -2.35 11.36
CA PRO A 46 21.68 -3.30 12.02
C PRO A 46 21.00 -4.68 12.05
N PRO A 47 21.72 -5.78 11.78
CA PRO A 47 21.21 -7.11 12.07
C PRO A 47 21.18 -7.31 13.60
N ALA A 48 20.02 -7.71 14.11
CA ALA A 48 19.75 -8.23 15.45
C ALA A 48 20.27 -7.43 16.67
N GLY A 49 19.34 -6.87 17.45
CA GLY A 49 19.53 -6.76 18.90
C GLY A 49 19.76 -5.38 19.52
N VAL A 50 19.34 -4.26 18.90
CA VAL A 50 19.32 -2.96 19.60
C VAL A 50 17.93 -2.35 19.58
N GLN A 51 17.26 -2.43 20.74
CA GLN A 51 16.09 -1.63 21.07
C GLN A 51 16.52 -0.16 21.18
N HIS A 52 16.00 0.69 20.30
CA HIS A 52 15.76 2.09 20.67
C HIS A 52 14.27 2.34 20.59
N ALA A 53 13.63 2.23 21.76
CA ALA A 53 12.43 3.01 22.01
C ALA A 53 12.84 4.49 21.87
N ALA A 54 12.40 5.15 20.81
CA ALA A 54 12.27 6.60 20.83
C ALA A 54 11.09 6.93 21.76
N ALA A 55 11.29 6.72 23.07
CA ALA A 55 10.51 7.35 24.12
C ALA A 55 10.87 8.84 24.08
N GLY A 56 10.19 9.56 23.20
CA GLY A 56 10.25 11.00 23.07
C GLY A 56 8.86 11.49 22.75
N HIS A 57 8.10 11.84 23.79
CA HIS A 57 6.90 12.64 23.67
C HIS A 57 7.24 13.95 22.95
N ARG A 58 7.07 13.95 21.62
CA ARG A 58 6.76 15.13 20.84
C ARG A 58 5.71 14.71 19.83
N CYS A 59 4.47 15.08 20.12
CA CYS A 59 3.47 15.34 19.09
C CYS A 59 4.01 16.48 18.22
N GLY A 60 4.94 16.15 17.34
CA GLY A 60 5.44 17.05 16.32
C GLY A 60 4.35 17.13 15.27
N ARG A 61 3.65 18.26 15.21
CA ARG A 61 2.87 18.62 14.03
C ARG A 61 3.85 18.71 12.87
N GLN A 62 4.09 17.60 12.17
CA GLN A 62 4.71 17.64 10.85
C GLN A 62 3.75 18.41 9.96
N ARG A 63 3.99 19.71 9.82
CA ARG A 63 3.56 20.42 8.62
C ARG A 63 4.38 19.81 7.48
N VAL A 64 3.84 18.77 6.87
CA VAL A 64 4.13 18.53 5.46
C VAL A 64 3.67 19.81 4.78
N ALA A 65 4.63 20.60 4.27
CA ALA A 65 4.33 21.78 3.48
C ALA A 65 3.30 21.37 2.42
N GLY A 66 2.19 22.10 2.37
CA GLY A 66 0.95 21.68 1.71
C GLY A 66 1.15 21.19 0.29
N VAL A 67 1.28 19.86 0.15
CA VAL A 67 0.86 19.17 -1.05
C VAL A 67 -0.60 18.81 -0.77
N PRO A 68 -1.55 19.27 -1.60
CA PRO A 68 -2.90 18.76 -1.51
C PRO A 68 -2.82 17.27 -1.84
N LEU A 69 -2.90 16.41 -0.81
CA LEU A 69 -3.03 14.96 -0.99
C LEU A 69 -4.33 14.59 -1.72
N GLY A 70 -5.21 15.55 -2.00
CA GLY A 70 -6.39 15.39 -2.85
C GLY A 70 -6.09 15.23 -4.35
N GLY A 71 -4.85 15.40 -4.81
CA GLY A 71 -4.53 15.37 -6.26
C GLY A 71 -4.37 13.99 -6.89
N SER A 72 -3.84 13.00 -6.15
CA SER A 72 -3.50 11.70 -6.75
C SER A 72 -4.71 10.78 -6.88
N GLY A 73 -5.60 10.74 -5.88
CA GLY A 73 -6.77 9.86 -5.88
C GLY A 73 -7.75 10.20 -7.00
N ALA A 74 -8.13 11.47 -7.10
CA ALA A 74 -8.98 11.99 -8.18
C ALA A 74 -8.38 11.71 -9.56
N LYS A 75 -7.06 11.89 -9.71
CA LYS A 75 -6.35 11.62 -10.97
C LYS A 75 -6.29 10.13 -11.32
N VAL A 76 -6.07 9.26 -10.34
CA VAL A 76 -6.07 7.79 -10.53
C VAL A 76 -7.46 7.32 -10.92
N LEU A 77 -8.51 7.87 -10.31
CA LEU A 77 -9.91 7.56 -10.62
C LEU A 77 -10.42 8.30 -11.88
N GLN A 78 -9.60 9.15 -12.49
CA GLN A 78 -9.95 9.98 -13.64
C GLN A 78 -11.22 10.85 -13.41
N ASP A 79 -11.44 11.26 -12.16
CA ASP A 79 -12.56 12.09 -11.76
C ASP A 79 -12.07 13.26 -10.91
N ASP A 80 -11.82 14.39 -11.59
CA ASP A 80 -11.40 15.64 -10.94
C ASP A 80 -12.52 16.27 -10.09
N GLY A 81 -13.77 15.81 -10.24
CA GLY A 81 -14.93 16.26 -9.47
C GLY A 81 -15.14 15.48 -8.17
N LEU A 82 -14.46 14.35 -7.99
CA LEU A 82 -14.64 13.47 -6.83
C LEU A 82 -14.17 14.15 -5.54
N PRO A 83 -15.07 14.41 -4.57
CA PRO A 83 -14.68 15.02 -3.32
C PRO A 83 -13.85 14.04 -2.48
N ILE A 84 -12.60 14.39 -2.19
CA ILE A 84 -11.71 13.58 -1.35
C ILE A 84 -11.17 14.43 -0.20
N ALA A 85 -11.39 13.97 1.03
CA ALA A 85 -10.83 14.56 2.24
C ALA A 85 -9.93 13.53 2.95
N VAL A 86 -8.71 13.93 3.30
CA VAL A 86 -7.73 13.06 3.97
C VAL A 86 -7.24 13.72 5.25
N SER A 87 -7.28 12.99 6.35
CA SER A 87 -6.62 13.35 7.60
C SER A 87 -5.52 12.33 7.91
N THR A 88 -4.33 12.81 8.23
CA THR A 88 -3.16 11.95 8.48
C THR A 88 -2.67 12.15 9.91
N VAL A 89 -2.42 11.03 10.59
CA VAL A 89 -1.83 10.98 11.93
C VAL A 89 -0.66 10.02 11.89
N GLN A 90 0.45 10.39 12.52
CA GLN A 90 1.61 9.52 12.67
C GLN A 90 1.50 8.75 14.00
N ALA A 91 1.48 7.42 13.92
CA ALA A 91 1.49 6.52 15.07
C ALA A 91 2.88 5.85 15.23
N PRO A 92 3.26 5.42 16.44
CA PRO A 92 4.55 4.78 16.69
C PRO A 92 4.55 3.29 16.25
N VAL A 93 4.41 3.06 14.95
CA VAL A 93 4.53 1.75 14.30
C VAL A 93 5.68 1.78 13.30
N PHE A 94 6.37 0.65 13.11
CA PHE A 94 7.51 0.58 12.18
C PHE A 94 7.07 0.49 10.72
N TYR A 95 6.18 -0.45 10.44
CA TYR A 95 5.62 -0.73 9.11
C TYR A 95 4.11 -0.91 9.22
N GLY A 96 3.43 -0.70 8.11
CA GLY A 96 1.98 -0.83 8.04
C GLY A 96 1.30 0.52 8.11
N ASN A 97 0.77 0.95 6.97
CA ASN A 97 -0.16 2.07 6.93
C ASN A 97 -1.57 1.56 7.20
N THR A 98 -2.32 2.31 7.98
CA THR A 98 -3.73 2.05 8.22
C THR A 98 -4.58 3.25 7.85
N GLN A 99 -5.78 2.98 7.39
CA GLN A 99 -6.75 3.98 7.01
C GLN A 99 -8.15 3.54 7.39
N ILE A 100 -8.91 4.50 7.91
CA ILE A 100 -10.37 4.44 7.97
C ILE A 100 -10.86 5.08 6.67
N VAL A 101 -11.63 4.33 5.90
CA VAL A 101 -12.19 4.81 4.64
C VAL A 101 -13.70 4.90 4.80
N GLN A 102 -14.24 6.04 4.41
CA GLN A 102 -15.68 6.29 4.32
C GLN A 102 -15.97 6.67 2.87
N ILE A 103 -16.92 5.97 2.27
CA ILE A 103 -17.32 6.15 0.87
C ILE A 103 -18.82 6.42 0.85
N GLU A 104 -19.19 7.56 0.30
CA GLU A 104 -20.57 7.90 -0.02
C GLU A 104 -20.85 7.49 -1.47
N ASN A 105 -21.78 6.57 -1.65
CA ASN A 105 -22.13 6.02 -2.95
C ASN A 105 -23.28 6.82 -3.60
N LEU A 106 -23.41 6.72 -4.93
CA LEU A 106 -24.55 7.33 -5.65
C LEU A 106 -25.89 6.65 -5.32
N HIS A 107 -25.83 5.38 -4.95
CA HIS A 107 -26.97 4.57 -4.52
C HIS A 107 -26.57 3.75 -3.28
N PRO A 108 -27.53 3.39 -2.42
CA PRO A 108 -27.26 2.49 -1.29
C PRO A 108 -26.63 1.19 -1.77
N VAL A 109 -25.50 0.82 -1.15
CA VAL A 109 -24.79 -0.45 -1.37
C VAL A 109 -24.70 -1.15 -0.02
N SER A 110 -25.10 -2.43 0.04
CA SER A 110 -25.03 -3.17 1.29
C SER A 110 -23.59 -3.54 1.64
N ALA A 111 -23.28 -3.66 2.94
CA ALA A 111 -21.96 -4.10 3.38
C ALA A 111 -21.60 -5.48 2.83
N GLU A 112 -22.59 -6.37 2.68
CA GLU A 112 -22.39 -7.70 2.09
C GLU A 112 -22.02 -7.62 0.62
N GLU A 113 -22.77 -6.85 -0.18
CA GLU A 113 -22.45 -6.60 -1.59
C GLU A 113 -21.05 -5.99 -1.76
N ALA A 114 -20.67 -5.05 -0.89
CA ALA A 114 -19.34 -4.48 -0.89
C ALA A 114 -18.26 -5.52 -0.55
N ARG A 115 -18.52 -6.41 0.41
CA ARG A 115 -17.61 -7.51 0.75
C ARG A 115 -17.45 -8.48 -0.42
N GLU A 116 -18.54 -8.89 -1.06
CA GLU A 116 -18.51 -9.75 -2.25
C GLU A 116 -17.67 -9.13 -3.37
N ALA A 117 -17.84 -7.83 -3.65
CA ALA A 117 -17.07 -7.12 -4.67
C ALA A 117 -15.57 -7.07 -4.32
N LEU A 118 -15.25 -6.78 -3.06
CA LEU A 118 -13.86 -6.71 -2.58
C LEU A 118 -13.17 -8.09 -2.59
N GLN A 119 -13.89 -9.19 -2.34
CA GLN A 119 -13.35 -10.56 -2.38
C GLN A 119 -12.88 -10.98 -3.77
N GLN A 120 -13.35 -10.34 -4.82
CA GLN A 120 -12.94 -10.66 -6.20
C GLN A 120 -11.54 -10.16 -6.53
N ALA A 121 -10.98 -9.23 -5.74
CA ALA A 121 -9.65 -8.69 -5.98
C ALA A 121 -8.57 -9.60 -5.38
N GLU A 122 -7.66 -10.08 -6.24
CA GLU A 122 -6.59 -11.02 -5.88
C GLU A 122 -5.68 -10.51 -4.73
N ASP A 123 -5.40 -9.21 -4.70
CA ASP A 123 -4.50 -8.65 -3.68
C ASP A 123 -5.22 -8.18 -2.41
N ILE A 124 -6.53 -8.40 -2.30
CA ILE A 124 -7.32 -8.00 -1.14
C ILE A 124 -7.57 -9.22 -0.26
N ASN A 125 -7.17 -9.11 1.00
CA ASN A 125 -7.53 -10.07 2.04
C ASN A 125 -8.61 -9.47 2.93
N LEU A 126 -9.84 -10.01 2.86
CA LEU A 126 -10.94 -9.58 3.71
C LEU A 126 -10.98 -10.38 5.00
N THR A 127 -10.99 -9.70 6.14
CA THR A 127 -11.19 -10.33 7.43
C THR A 127 -12.65 -10.69 7.66
N ASP A 128 -12.86 -11.68 8.53
CA ASP A 128 -14.17 -12.02 9.09
C ASP A 128 -14.79 -10.81 9.81
N GLU A 129 -16.13 -10.80 9.94
CA GLU A 129 -16.88 -9.67 10.48
C GLU A 129 -16.49 -9.30 11.92
N ASP A 130 -16.16 -10.30 12.74
CA ASP A 130 -15.76 -10.13 14.14
C ASP A 130 -14.27 -9.83 14.33
N ASN A 131 -13.52 -9.65 13.23
CA ASN A 131 -12.08 -9.43 13.26
C ASN A 131 -11.69 -8.14 12.54
N PHE A 132 -10.52 -7.61 12.91
CA PHE A 132 -9.96 -6.40 12.31
C PHE A 132 -8.47 -6.59 12.03
N PRO A 133 -8.00 -6.24 10.82
CA PRO A 133 -6.59 -6.37 10.50
C PRO A 133 -5.77 -5.31 11.24
N THR A 134 -4.54 -5.67 11.60
CA THR A 134 -3.60 -4.84 12.34
C THR A 134 -2.28 -4.70 11.58
N GLN A 135 -1.56 -3.62 11.86
CA GLN A 135 -0.30 -3.30 11.19
C GLN A 135 0.77 -4.35 11.46
N VAL A 136 0.78 -4.88 12.69
CA VAL A 136 1.77 -5.87 13.13
C VAL A 136 1.36 -7.29 12.74
N GLY A 137 0.08 -7.65 12.89
CA GLY A 137 -0.39 -9.02 12.65
C GLY A 137 -0.59 -9.36 11.19
N ASP A 138 -1.10 -8.42 10.40
CA ASP A 138 -1.70 -8.72 9.09
C ASP A 138 -0.98 -8.03 7.94
N ALA A 139 -0.43 -6.83 8.18
CA ALA A 139 0.21 -6.05 7.14
C ALA A 139 1.71 -6.30 7.03
N SER A 140 2.47 -6.26 8.13
CA SER A 140 3.94 -6.32 8.07
C SER A 140 4.45 -7.57 7.35
N GLY A 141 5.17 -7.39 6.24
CA GLY A 141 5.70 -8.48 5.42
C GLY A 141 4.71 -9.07 4.41
N SER A 142 3.46 -8.61 4.40
CA SER A 142 2.43 -9.04 3.46
C SER A 142 2.45 -8.21 2.18
N ALA A 143 2.20 -8.88 1.06
CA ALA A 143 1.96 -8.25 -0.25
C ALA A 143 0.45 -8.11 -0.53
N HIS A 144 -0.41 -8.16 0.49
CA HIS A 144 -1.85 -7.97 0.37
C HIS A 144 -2.32 -6.71 1.09
N LEU A 145 -3.42 -6.14 0.61
CA LEU A 145 -4.22 -5.15 1.33
C LEU A 145 -5.23 -5.88 2.20
N SER A 146 -5.08 -5.77 3.52
CA SER A 146 -6.05 -6.34 4.45
C SER A 146 -7.18 -5.35 4.72
N ILE A 147 -8.42 -5.79 4.55
CA ILE A 147 -9.61 -4.98 4.80
C ILE A 147 -10.48 -5.67 5.84
N GLY A 148 -11.05 -4.90 6.77
CA GLY A 148 -11.96 -5.39 7.78
C GLY A 148 -12.99 -4.34 8.18
N CYS A 149 -13.88 -4.73 9.09
CA CYS A 149 -14.92 -3.86 9.63
C CYS A 149 -15.78 -3.15 8.56
N VAL A 150 -16.01 -3.82 7.42
CA VAL A 150 -16.87 -3.32 6.34
C VAL A 150 -18.30 -3.25 6.86
N ARG A 151 -18.89 -2.07 6.88
CA ARG A 151 -20.23 -1.84 7.42
C ARG A 151 -20.91 -0.63 6.80
N ASN A 152 -22.23 -0.65 6.79
CA ASN A 152 -23.04 0.52 6.49
C ASN A 152 -23.09 1.47 7.70
N ASP A 153 -23.32 2.75 7.44
CA ASP A 153 -23.64 3.72 8.48
C ASP A 153 -25.07 3.54 9.01
N TYR A 154 -25.31 3.94 10.27
CA TYR A 154 -26.61 3.77 10.94
C TYR A 154 -27.64 4.86 10.57
N GLY A 155 -27.25 5.92 9.86
CA GLY A 155 -28.14 7.03 9.48
C GLY A 155 -28.12 7.41 8.01
N ILE A 156 -27.12 6.99 7.24
CA ILE A 156 -26.95 7.34 5.83
C ILE A 156 -26.77 6.05 5.02
N ALA A 157 -27.77 5.69 4.21
CA ALA A 157 -27.82 4.41 3.51
C ALA A 157 -26.73 4.28 2.42
N GLU A 158 -26.33 5.41 1.85
CA GLU A 158 -25.30 5.53 0.82
C GLU A 158 -23.88 5.47 1.40
N LEU A 159 -23.72 5.61 2.72
CA LEU A 159 -22.42 5.67 3.36
C LEU A 159 -21.95 4.28 3.79
N LEU A 160 -20.83 3.85 3.22
CA LEU A 160 -20.10 2.64 3.58
C LEU A 160 -18.80 3.02 4.30
N GLN A 161 -18.44 2.28 5.33
CA GLN A 161 -17.18 2.44 6.04
C GLN A 161 -16.43 1.11 6.13
N PHE A 162 -15.10 1.18 6.00
CA PHE A 162 -14.23 0.07 6.30
C PHE A 162 -12.89 0.52 6.89
N TRP A 163 -12.19 -0.44 7.46
CA TRP A 163 -10.82 -0.30 7.96
C TRP A 163 -9.89 -1.07 7.03
N SER A 164 -8.74 -0.49 6.69
CA SER A 164 -7.74 -1.24 5.92
C SER A 164 -6.33 -0.99 6.40
N VAL A 165 -5.48 -1.97 6.16
CA VAL A 165 -4.08 -1.99 6.56
C VAL A 165 -3.26 -2.66 5.46
N ALA A 166 -2.11 -2.07 5.12
CA ALA A 166 -1.19 -2.64 4.15
C ALA A 166 0.27 -2.31 4.51
N ASP A 167 1.18 -3.20 4.12
CA ASP A 167 2.61 -2.93 4.19
C ASP A 167 2.96 -1.79 3.22
N ASN A 168 3.46 -0.69 3.76
CA ASN A 168 3.80 0.49 2.97
C ASN A 168 5.06 0.28 2.09
N VAL A 169 5.88 -0.73 2.39
CA VAL A 169 7.09 -1.08 1.63
C VAL A 169 6.78 -2.15 0.59
N ARG A 170 6.11 -3.23 0.98
CA ARG A 170 5.78 -4.35 0.07
C ARG A 170 4.58 -4.01 -0.81
N PHE A 171 3.39 -3.90 -0.24
CA PHE A 171 2.16 -3.68 -0.99
C PHE A 171 2.16 -2.31 -1.69
N SER A 172 2.33 -1.22 -0.94
CA SER A 172 2.13 0.14 -1.50
C SER A 172 3.26 0.64 -2.41
N CYS A 173 4.41 -0.05 -2.46
CA CYS A 173 5.55 0.38 -3.27
C CYS A 173 6.03 -0.73 -4.21
N ALA A 174 6.62 -1.79 -3.67
CA ALA A 174 7.28 -2.81 -4.47
C ALA A 174 6.29 -3.59 -5.37
N LEU A 175 5.19 -4.09 -4.81
CA LEU A 175 4.19 -4.83 -5.57
C LEU A 175 3.52 -3.96 -6.65
N MET A 176 3.11 -2.73 -6.30
CA MET A 176 2.51 -1.82 -7.28
C MET A 176 3.47 -1.49 -8.43
N ALA A 177 4.77 -1.36 -8.16
CA ALA A 177 5.77 -1.15 -9.20
C ALA A 177 5.89 -2.36 -10.13
N ILE A 178 5.90 -3.58 -9.58
CA ILE A 178 5.97 -4.82 -10.37
C ILE A 178 4.71 -4.99 -11.20
N LYS A 179 3.52 -4.85 -10.62
CA LYS A 179 2.24 -4.95 -11.38
C LYS A 179 2.15 -3.93 -12.50
N THR A 180 2.64 -2.71 -12.26
CA THR A 180 2.72 -1.69 -13.31
C THR A 180 3.68 -2.12 -14.42
N ALA A 181 4.85 -2.67 -14.08
CA ALA A 181 5.81 -3.17 -15.05
C ALA A 181 5.29 -4.37 -15.84
N GLU A 182 4.63 -5.33 -15.18
CA GLU A 182 3.96 -6.48 -15.81
C GLU A 182 2.93 -6.01 -16.83
N LYS A 183 2.08 -5.05 -16.43
CA LYS A 183 1.05 -4.48 -17.31
C LYS A 183 1.64 -3.73 -18.49
N LEU A 184 2.67 -2.91 -18.24
CA LEU A 184 3.39 -2.20 -19.30
C LEU A 184 3.99 -3.17 -20.32
N VAL A 185 4.60 -4.26 -19.84
CA VAL A 185 5.19 -5.29 -20.69
C VAL A 185 4.11 -5.97 -21.53
N GLN A 186 3.01 -6.39 -20.91
CA GLN A 186 1.89 -7.06 -21.58
C GLN A 186 1.21 -6.21 -22.67
N GLU A 187 1.09 -4.90 -22.46
CA GLU A 187 0.30 -4.03 -23.34
C GLU A 187 1.11 -3.28 -24.41
N TYR A 188 2.37 -2.93 -24.11
CA TYR A 188 3.13 -1.98 -24.92
C TYR A 188 4.48 -2.48 -25.41
N LEU A 189 5.01 -3.56 -24.84
CA LEU A 189 6.37 -4.04 -25.13
C LEU A 189 6.39 -5.45 -25.75
N TYR A 190 5.22 -5.99 -26.10
CA TYR A 190 5.03 -7.19 -26.91
C TYR A 190 4.39 -6.86 -28.26
#